data_AF-A0A258KXD0-F1
#
_entry.id   AF-A0A258KXD0-F1
#
_cell.length_a   1.000
_cell.length_b   1.000
_cell.length_c   1.000
_cell.angle_alpha   90.00
_cell.angle_beta   90.00
_cell.angle_gamma   90.00
#
_symmetry.space_group_name_H-M   'P 1'
#
loop_
_entity.id
_entity.type
_entity.pdbx_description
1 polymer ?
#
loop_
_entity_poly.entity_id
_entity_poly.type
_entity_poly.pdbx_seq_one_letter_code
_entity_poly.pdbx_strand_id
1 'polypeptide(L)' 'MRYLAAMIFAATFAAVTTFFLATPVASWAVDQMKFDSPDQVADLHSAIFLGINLFAMLIGWTIGWALGRSLSATPDDD' A
#
# COMPACT_ATOMS: atom_id res chain seq x y z
N MET A 1 -15.29 -15.54 -3.66
CA MET A 1 -15.22 -14.07 -3.88
C MET A 1 -14.13 -13.37 -3.06
N ARG A 2 -13.89 -13.76 -1.80
CA ARG A 2 -12.99 -13.06 -0.87
C ARG A 2 -11.57 -12.74 -1.38
N TYR A 3 -10.89 -13.70 -2.00
CA TYR A 3 -9.53 -13.50 -2.50
C TYR A 3 -9.46 -12.48 -3.65
N LEU A 4 -10.43 -12.52 -4.57
CA LEU A 4 -10.50 -11.59 -5.69
C LEU A 4 -10.73 -10.16 -5.21
N ALA A 5 -11.66 -9.96 -4.26
CA ALA A 5 -11.88 -8.66 -3.63
C ALA A 5 -10.61 -8.15 -2.93
N ALA A 6 -9.92 -9.00 -2.17
CA ALA A 6 -8.66 -8.63 -1.54
C ALA A 6 -7.58 -8.21 -2.56
N MET A 7 -7.44 -8.92 -3.69
CA MET A 7 -6.48 -8.58 -4.74
C MET A 7 -6.80 -7.25 -5.42
N ILE A 8 -8.08 -7.00 -5.75
CA ILE A 8 -8.51 -5.75 -6.39
C ILE A 8 -8.23 -4.57 -5.47
N PHE A 9 -8.67 -4.64 -4.21
CA PHE A 9 -8.44 -3.54 -3.27
C PHE A 9 -6.96 -3.32 -2.98
N ALA A 10 -6.16 -4.39 -2.85
CA ALA A 10 -4.72 -4.29 -2.70
C ALA A 10 -4.07 -3.53 -3.88
N ALA A 11 -4.43 -3.90 -5.11
CA ALA A 11 -3.92 -3.25 -6.32
C ALA A 11 -4.37 -1.79 -6.43
N THR A 12 -5.64 -1.49 -6.10
CA THR A 12 -6.16 -0.11 -6.11
C THR A 12 -5.43 0.77 -5.12
N PHE A 13 -5.24 0.31 -3.87
CA PHE A 13 -4.53 1.08 -2.86
C PHE A 13 -3.05 1.27 -3.21
N ALA A 14 -2.38 0.22 -3.70
CA ALA A 14 -1.01 0.33 -4.18
C ALA A 14 -0.87 1.36 -5.32
N ALA A 15 -1.78 1.33 -6.30
CA ALA A 15 -1.78 2.30 -7.41
C ALA A 15 -2.00 3.73 -6.91
N VAL A 16 -3.01 3.96 -6.07
CA VAL A 16 -3.28 5.29 -5.49
C VAL A 16 -2.07 5.79 -4.71
N THR A 17 -1.48 4.96 -3.85
CA THR A 17 -0.30 5.35 -3.09
C THR A 17 0.90 5.64 -3.98
N THR A 18 1.15 4.82 -5.00
CA THR A 18 2.23 5.02 -5.97
C THR A 18 2.13 6.39 -6.63
N PHE A 19 0.96 6.78 -7.11
CA PHE A 19 0.78 8.02 -7.87
C PHE A 19 0.71 9.28 -7.01
N PHE A 20 0.15 9.20 -5.80
CA PHE A 20 -0.19 10.40 -5.03
C PHE A 20 0.60 10.58 -3.74
N LEU A 21 1.12 9.51 -3.13
CA LEU A 21 1.63 9.55 -1.75
C LEU A 21 3.08 9.12 -1.64
N ALA A 22 3.51 8.14 -2.43
CA ALA A 22 4.79 7.47 -2.22
C ALA A 22 5.99 8.40 -2.44
N THR A 23 5.99 9.18 -3.53
CA THR A 23 7.07 10.14 -3.79
C THR A 23 7.08 11.30 -2.78
N PRO A 24 5.97 12.01 -2.49
CA PRO A 24 5.97 13.08 -1.49
C PRO A 24 6.44 12.62 -0.10
N VAL A 25 6.01 11.43 0.35
CA VAL A 25 6.42 10.89 1.65
C VAL A 25 7.89 10.49 1.66
N ALA A 26 8.39 9.86 0.59
CA ALA A 26 9.79 9.50 0.47
C ALA A 26 10.71 10.75 0.45
N SER A 27 10.31 11.79 -0.28
CA SER A 27 11.04 13.07 -0.31
C SER A 27 11.04 13.74 1.06
N TRP A 28 9.88 13.85 1.71
CA TRP A 28 9.77 14.42 3.06
C TRP A 28 10.68 13.71 4.08
N ALA A 29 10.76 12.37 4.01
CA ALA A 29 11.54 11.59 4.95
C ALA A 29 13.05 11.72 4.72
N VAL A 30 13.49 11.79 3.47
CA VAL A 30 14.89 12.10 3.12
C VAL A 30 15.27 13.49 3.65
N ASP A 31 14.40 14.49 3.53
CA ASP A 31 14.68 15.85 4.00
C ASP A 31 14.91 15.96 5.53
N GLN A 32 14.52 14.94 6.30
CA GLN A 32 14.75 14.91 7.75
C GLN A 32 16.16 14.46 8.14
N MET A 33 16.95 13.91 7.20
CA MET A 33 18.25 13.30 7.48
C MET A 33 19.40 14.07 6.81
N LYS A 34 20.60 13.91 7.37
CA LYS A 34 21.85 14.37 6.74
C LYS A 34 22.54 13.18 6.12
N PHE A 35 22.95 13.31 4.86
CA PHE A 35 23.62 12.27 4.11
C PHE A 35 25.01 12.73 3.69
N ASP A 36 25.96 11.80 3.72
CA ASP A 36 27.33 12.05 3.28
C ASP A 36 27.50 11.82 1.78
N SER A 37 26.56 11.12 1.14
CA SER A 37 26.58 10.84 -0.29
C SER A 37 25.17 10.84 -0.90
N PRO A 38 25.06 11.15 -2.20
CA PRO A 38 23.78 11.09 -2.93
C PRO A 38 23.22 9.67 -3.03
N ASP A 39 24.06 8.63 -2.94
CA ASP A 39 23.61 7.24 -3.02
C ASP A 39 22.72 6.87 -1.82
N GLN A 40 23.09 7.33 -0.61
CA GLN A 40 22.30 7.08 0.59
C GLN A 40 20.90 7.73 0.52
N VAL A 41 20.80 8.89 -0.14
CA VAL A 41 19.52 9.56 -0.41
C VAL A 41 18.65 8.69 -1.31
N ALA A 42 19.21 8.19 -2.40
CA ALA A 42 18.48 7.35 -3.36
C ALA A 42 18.04 6.02 -2.74
N ASP A 43 18.89 5.39 -1.93
CA ASP A 43 18.58 4.15 -1.22
C ASP A 43 17.43 4.35 -0.22
N LEU A 44 17.49 5.37 0.62
CA LEU A 44 16.42 5.64 1.58
C LEU A 44 15.12 6.03 0.89
N HIS A 45 15.19 6.88 -0.14
CA HIS A 45 14.02 7.28 -0.91
C HIS A 45 13.32 6.05 -1.51
N SER A 46 14.10 5.14 -2.10
CA SER A 46 13.59 3.90 -2.70
C SER A 46 13.02 2.95 -1.66
N ALA A 47 13.68 2.80 -0.52
CA ALA A 47 13.21 1.97 0.59
C ALA A 47 11.87 2.47 1.14
N ILE A 48 11.71 3.78 1.32
CA ILE A 48 10.46 4.37 1.82
C ILE A 48 9.36 4.29 0.76
N PHE A 49 9.68 4.57 -0.50
CA PHE A 49 8.74 4.42 -1.60
C PHE A 49 8.19 2.98 -1.68
N LEU A 50 9.06 1.97 -1.58
CA LEU A 50 8.64 0.58 -1.56
C LEU A 50 7.83 0.25 -0.30
N GLY A 51 8.31 0.69 0.87
CA GLY A 51 7.69 0.41 2.16
C GLY A 51 6.27 0.93 2.25
N ILE A 52 6.01 2.17 1.80
CA ILE A 52 4.68 2.76 1.86
C ILE A 52 3.71 2.14 0.86
N ASN A 53 4.18 1.74 -0.33
CA ASN A 53 3.36 1.02 -1.29
C ASN A 53 3.01 -0.38 -0.79
N LEU A 54 3.96 -1.09 -0.19
CA LEU A 54 3.71 -2.38 0.45
C LEU A 54 2.69 -2.25 1.58
N PHE A 55 2.82 -1.23 2.42
CA PHE A 55 1.88 -0.97 3.51
C PHE A 55 0.48 -0.65 2.98
N ALA A 56 0.35 0.19 1.96
CA ALA A 56 -0.93 0.49 1.32
C ALA A 56 -1.57 -0.75 0.70
N MET A 57 -0.76 -1.61 0.05
CA MET A 57 -1.23 -2.87 -0.51
C MET A 57 -1.80 -3.79 0.58
N LEU A 58 -1.14 -3.89 1.73
CA LEU A 58 -1.61 -4.69 2.88
C LEU A 58 -2.92 -4.14 3.47
N ILE A 59 -3.07 -2.82 3.54
CA ILE A 59 -4.33 -2.17 3.95
C ILE A 59 -5.44 -2.52 2.97
N GLY A 60 -5.24 -2.28 1.67
CA GLY A 60 -6.22 -2.60 0.64
C GLY A 60 -6.60 -4.08 0.66
N TRP A 61 -5.62 -4.97 0.77
CA TRP A 61 -5.85 -6.41 0.90
C TRP A 61 -6.74 -6.75 2.10
N THR A 62 -6.45 -6.17 3.27
CA THR A 62 -7.19 -6.43 4.52
C THR A 62 -8.63 -5.96 4.41
N ILE A 63 -8.87 -4.78 3.82
CA ILE A 63 -10.20 -4.24 3.57
C ILE A 63 -10.97 -5.14 2.60
N GLY A 64 -10.38 -5.46 1.44
CA GLY A 64 -11.02 -6.32 0.43
C GLY A 64 -11.31 -7.73 0.96
N TRP A 65 -10.46 -8.26 1.85
CA TRP A 65 -10.70 -9.52 2.53
C TRP A 65 -11.90 -9.46 3.48
N ALA A 66 -12.00 -8.41 4.29
CA ALA A 66 -13.10 -8.23 5.23
C ALA A 66 -14.45 -8.10 4.49
N LEU A 67 -14.49 -7.25 3.46
CA LEU A 67 -15.69 -7.05 2.63
C LEU A 67 -16.07 -8.31 1.85
N GLY A 68 -15.07 -8.99 1.27
CA GLY A 68 -15.27 -10.21 0.51
C GLY A 68 -15.83 -11.40 1.32
N ARG A 69 -15.68 -11.37 2.66
CA ARG A 69 -16.37 -12.31 3.56
C ARG A 69 -17.88 -12.06 3.57
N SER A 70 -18.30 -10.80 3.73
CA SER A 70 -19.74 -10.44 3.76
C SER A 70 -20.45 -10.77 2.44
N LEU A 71 -19.80 -10.54 1.30
CA LEU A 71 -20.35 -10.82 -0.03
C LEU A 71 -20.51 -12.33 -0.34
N SER A 72 -19.86 -13.18 0.45
CA SER A 72 -19.97 -14.65 0.30
C SER A 72 -20.99 -15.26 1.26
N ALA A 73 -21.56 -14.45 2.18
CA ALA A 73 -22.66 -14.86 3.04
C ALA A 73 -23.97 -14.55 2.31
N THR A 74 -24.47 -15.51 1.52
CA THR A 74 -25.81 -15.40 0.93
C THR A 74 -26.87 -15.66 2.02
N PRO A 75 -28.03 -14.98 2.02
CA PRO A 75 -29.06 -15.07 3.08
C PRO A 75 -29.86 -16.38 3.22
N ASP A 76 -29.45 -17.49 2.62
CA ASP A 76 -30.26 -18.73 2.55
C ASP A 76 -29.77 -19.86 3.50
N ASP A 77 -28.97 -19.54 4.52
CA ASP A 77 -28.44 -20.51 5.50
C ASP A 77 -29.27 -20.61 6.81
N ASP A 78 -30.58 -20.32 6.77
CA ASP A 78 -31.55 -20.59 7.86
C ASP A 78 -32.52 -21.74 7.52
#